data_AF-A0A0Q7EYK3-F1
#
_entry.id   AF-A0A0Q7EYK3-F1
#
_cell.length_a   1.000
_cell.length_b   1.000
_cell.length_c   1.000
_cell.angle_alpha   90.00
_cell.angle_beta   90.00
_cell.angle_gamma   90.00
#
_symmetry.space_group_name_H-M   'P 1'
#
loop_
_entity.id
_entity.type
_entity.pdbx_description
1 polymer ?
#
loop_
_entity_poly.entity_id
_entity_poly.type
_entity_poly.pdbx_seq_one_letter_code
_entity_poly.pdbx_strand_id
1 'polypeptide(L)' 'MANKALATRQKMQFRVEPSQKPRNPYAALAKNRAAGPHAKPVSAQRQAAKAALKKIDPAQSDDD' A
#
# COMPACT_ATOMS: atom_id res chain seq x y z
N MET A 1 -24.62 -27.65 -37.40
CA MET A 1 -24.43 -26.94 -36.12
C MET A 1 -22.98 -26.43 -36.00
N ALA A 2 -22.61 -25.43 -36.80
CA ALA A 2 -21.20 -25.01 -36.91
C ALA A 2 -20.63 -24.35 -35.64
N ASN A 3 -21.48 -23.74 -34.82
CA ASN A 3 -21.02 -22.98 -33.64
C ASN A 3 -20.99 -23.81 -32.34
N LYS A 4 -21.47 -25.06 -32.36
CA LYS A 4 -21.54 -25.92 -31.15
C LYS A 4 -20.14 -26.39 -30.70
N ALA A 5 -19.18 -26.43 -31.63
CA ALA A 5 -17.78 -26.78 -31.34
C ALA A 5 -16.95 -25.63 -30.74
N LEU A 6 -17.41 -24.38 -30.88
CA LEU A 6 -16.72 -23.21 -30.31
C LEU A 6 -17.04 -23.03 -28.83
N ALA A 7 -18.27 -23.35 -28.40
CA ALA A 7 -18.71 -23.19 -27.02
C ALA A 7 -18.01 -24.15 -26.03
N THR A 8 -17.58 -25.33 -26.49
CA THR A 8 -16.89 -26.34 -25.68
C THR A 8 -15.36 -26.27 -25.77
N ARG A 9 -14.81 -25.30 -26.53
CA ARG A 9 -13.36 -25.16 -26.66
C ARG A 9 -12.78 -24.61 -25.35
N GLN A 10 -12.07 -25.47 -24.62
CA GLN A 10 -11.25 -25.06 -23.49
C GLN A 10 -10.24 -24.00 -23.96
N LYS A 11 -10.34 -22.79 -23.41
CA LYS A 11 -9.36 -21.74 -23.69
C LYS A 11 -8.04 -22.17 -23.06
N MET A 12 -7.02 -22.37 -23.89
CA MET A 12 -5.64 -22.61 -23.44
C MET A 12 -5.10 -21.30 -22.85
N GLN A 13 -5.42 -21.04 -21.58
CA GLN A 13 -4.90 -19.89 -20.84
C GLN A 13 -3.67 -20.33 -20.05
N PHE A 14 -2.51 -19.86 -20.46
CA PHE A 14 -1.28 -19.99 -19.69
C PHE A 14 -1.24 -18.87 -18.65
N ARG A 15 -1.24 -19.23 -17.36
CA ARG A 15 -0.94 -18.28 -16.29
C ARG A 15 0.58 -18.11 -16.24
N VAL A 16 1.06 -16.92 -16.58
CA VAL A 16 2.47 -16.56 -16.45
C VAL A 16 2.69 -16.10 -15.01
N GLU A 17 3.08 -17.02 -14.14
CA GLU A 17 3.62 -16.74 -12.81
C GLU A 17 5.10 -17.12 -12.78
N PRO A 18 6.00 -16.29 -12.21
CA PRO A 18 5.74 -15.11 -11.39
C PRO A 18 5.60 -13.80 -12.19
N SER A 19 4.68 -12.95 -11.73
CA SER A 19 4.49 -11.52 -12.02
C SER A 19 5.55 -10.87 -12.93
N GLN A 20 5.14 -10.59 -14.16
CA GLN A 20 5.93 -9.85 -15.14
C GLN A 20 6.40 -8.52 -14.53
N LYS A 21 7.70 -8.25 -14.65
CA LYS A 21 8.34 -6.95 -14.37
C LYS A 21 7.40 -5.81 -14.80
N PRO A 22 7.35 -4.68 -14.07
CA PRO A 22 6.39 -3.62 -14.36
C PRO A 22 6.49 -3.27 -15.84
N ARG A 23 5.36 -3.40 -16.55
CA ARG A 23 5.26 -3.14 -17.99
C ARG A 23 5.80 -1.76 -18.38
N ASN A 24 5.82 -0.85 -17.41
CA ASN A 24 6.46 0.45 -17.49
C ASN A 24 7.74 0.49 -16.63
N PRO A 25 8.93 0.65 -17.24
CA PRO A 25 10.20 0.71 -16.51
C PRO A 25 10.28 1.91 -15.54
N TYR A 26 9.48 2.95 -15.76
CA TYR A 26 9.44 4.14 -14.91
C TYR A 26 8.46 4.03 -13.73
N ALA A 27 7.63 2.98 -13.65
CA ALA A 27 6.63 2.86 -12.58
C ALA A 27 7.27 2.75 -11.18
N ALA A 28 8.41 2.07 -11.07
CA ALA A 28 9.17 1.99 -9.82
C ALA A 28 9.71 3.37 -9.42
N LEU A 29 10.25 4.11 -10.38
CA LEU A 29 10.77 5.47 -10.16
C LEU A 29 9.67 6.45 -9.79
N ALA A 30 8.50 6.37 -10.42
CA ALA A 30 7.35 7.22 -10.09
C ALA A 30 6.81 6.95 -8.67
N LYS A 31 6.75 5.68 -8.25
CA LYS A 31 6.40 5.32 -6.86
C LYS A 31 7.42 5.89 -5.86
N ASN A 32 8.71 5.85 -6.21
CA ASN A 32 9.77 6.41 -5.36
C ASN A 32 9.80 7.95 -5.38
N ARG A 33 9.30 8.57 -6.45
CA ARG A 33 9.13 10.03 -6.59
C ARG A 33 7.87 10.56 -5.91
N ALA A 34 6.99 9.70 -5.39
CA ALA A 34 5.90 10.17 -4.53
C ALA A 34 6.52 11.03 -3.43
N ALA A 35 6.08 12.29 -3.34
CA ALA A 35 6.75 13.38 -2.64
C ALA A 35 6.68 13.22 -1.11
N GLY A 36 7.28 12.16 -0.58
CA GLY A 36 7.25 11.80 0.83
C GLY A 36 5.83 11.69 1.41
N PRO A 37 5.71 11.43 2.71
CA PRO A 37 4.47 11.68 3.42
C PRO A 37 4.17 13.19 3.40
N HIS A 38 2.96 13.56 3.00
CA HIS A 38 2.49 14.95 3.08
C HIS A 38 2.61 15.48 4.52
N ALA A 39 2.88 16.78 4.65
CA ALA A 39 2.92 17.45 5.94
C ALA A 39 1.61 17.20 6.69
N LYS A 40 1.72 16.63 7.90
CA LYS A 40 0.54 16.30 8.71
C LYS A 40 -0.20 17.60 9.08
N PRO A 41 -1.54 17.64 8.96
CA PRO A 41 -2.31 18.79 9.41
C PRO A 41 -2.16 18.97 10.93
N VAL A 42 -2.37 20.20 11.41
CA VAL A 42 -2.25 20.55 12.83
C VAL A 42 -3.09 19.64 13.73
N SER A 43 -4.26 19.21 13.28
CA SER A 43 -5.14 18.27 14.00
C SER A 43 -4.48 16.91 14.24
N ALA A 44 -3.78 16.36 13.25
CA ALA A 44 -3.08 15.08 13.36
C ALA A 44 -1.89 15.16 14.32
N GLN A 45 -1.19 16.29 14.36
CA GLN A 45 -0.13 16.53 15.33
C GLN A 45 -0.67 16.58 16.77
N ARG A 46 -1.81 17.27 16.99
CA ARG A 46 -2.48 17.31 18.30
C ARG A 46 -2.93 15.95 18.78
N GLN A 47 -3.51 15.13 17.89
CA GLN A 47 -3.94 13.77 18.23
C GLN A 47 -2.74 12.88 18.60
N ALA A 48 -1.63 12.98 17.86
CA ALA A 48 -0.41 12.26 18.19
C ALA A 48 0.15 12.66 19.56
N ALA A 49 0.19 13.96 19.87
CA ALA A 49 0.61 14.47 21.18
C ALA A 49 -0.30 13.97 22.31
N LYS A 50 -1.63 13.99 22.12
CA LYS A 50 -2.58 13.46 23.10
C LYS A 50 -2.39 11.96 23.34
N ALA A 51 -2.13 11.19 22.29
CA ALA A 51 -1.86 9.77 22.40
C ALA A 51 -0.53 9.50 23.12
N ALA A 52 0.50 10.33 22.91
CA ALA A 52 1.76 10.25 23.63
C ALA A 52 1.58 10.53 25.13
N LEU A 53 0.83 11.57 25.49
CA LEU A 53 0.51 11.90 26.88
C LEU A 53 -0.27 10.78 27.58
N LYS A 54 -1.18 10.09 26.88
CA LYS A 54 -1.93 8.95 27.44
C LYS A 54 -1.04 7.74 27.77
N LYS A 55 0.12 7.63 27.12
CA LYS A 55 1.07 6.53 27.33
C LYS A 55 2.08 6.81 28.44
N ILE A 56 2.18 8.06 28.89
CA ILE A 56 3.07 8.44 29.97
C ILE A 56 2.29 8.26 31.27
N ASP A 57 2.76 7.36 32.12
CA ASP A 57 2.23 7.21 33.47
C ASP A 57 2.73 8.39 34.32
N PRO A 58 1.85 9.23 34.88
CA PRO A 58 2.24 10.43 35.62
C PRO A 58 2.92 10.14 36.97
N ALA A 59 2.98 8.87 37.39
CA ALA A 59 3.64 8.42 38.61
C ALA A 59 5.11 8.03 38.39
N GLN A 60 5.56 7.99 37.13
CA GLN A 60 6.89 7.53 36.71
C GLN A 60 7.67 8.67 36.04
N SER A 61 7.46 9.91 36.49
CA SER A 61 8.33 11.02 36.11
C SER A 61 9.66 10.87 36.86
N ASP A 62 10.73 10.60 36.11
CA ASP A 62 12.09 10.46 36.61
C ASP A 62 12.53 11.75 37.34
N ASP A 63 12.65 11.67 38.67
CA ASP A 63 13.58 12.50 39.46
C ASP A 63 14.97 11.88 39.26
N ASP A 64 15.75 12.38 38.29
CA ASP A 64 17.22 12.32 38.20
C ASP A 64 17.74 13.22 37.04
#